data_AF-A0A4Q7W338-F1
#
_entry.id   AF-A0A4Q7W338-F1
#
_cell.length_a   1.000
_cell.length_b   1.000
_cell.length_c   1.000
_cell.angle_alpha   90.00
_cell.angle_beta   90.00
_cell.angle_gamma   90.00
#
_symmetry.space_group_name_H-M   'P 1'
#
loop_
_entity.id
_entity.type
_entity.pdbx_description
1 polymer ?
#
loop_
_entity_poly.entity_id
_entity_poly.type
_entity_poly.pdbx_seq_one_letter_code
_entity_poly.pdbx_strand_id
1 'polypeptide(L)'
;MSTAALAANPLAPHRSPEPAVAPVTTPVTALRRRPRIDGATDSLPVRACSGEALGRHATPTRQRPEVEPSALRLTRRGRMLLTAVSVLIFGSAIVVLGLRVTGVIEPGPHFTHTVPVQVAPGQTLWSIAQNTNPAEDPATIVEKIADLNKLSSPADITPGETLQIPIAG
;
A
#
# COMPACT_ATOMS: atom_id res chain seq x y z
N MET A 1 -46.59 4.14 -31.18
CA MET A 1 -47.41 3.05 -30.60
C MET A 1 -47.02 1.76 -31.32
N SER A 2 -46.10 0.98 -30.76
CA SER A 2 -45.70 -0.39 -31.17
C SER A 2 -45.08 -1.04 -29.94
N THR A 3 -45.80 -1.82 -29.13
CA THR A 3 -46.11 -3.27 -29.20
C THR A 3 -44.91 -4.23 -29.15
N ALA A 4 -44.77 -4.86 -27.96
CA ALA A 4 -44.32 -6.24 -27.67
C ALA A 4 -42.90 -6.65 -28.12
N ALA A 5 -42.14 -7.56 -27.50
CA ALA A 5 -42.37 -8.61 -26.51
C ALA A 5 -41.01 -8.86 -25.82
N LEU A 6 -40.92 -8.96 -24.48
CA LEU A 6 -40.93 -10.22 -23.72
C LEU A 6 -40.16 -11.38 -24.39
N ALA A 7 -38.92 -11.61 -23.94
CA ALA A 7 -38.27 -12.91 -24.01
C ALA A 7 -37.49 -13.13 -22.71
N ALA A 8 -38.15 -13.84 -21.78
CA ALA A 8 -37.50 -14.45 -20.63
C ALA A 8 -36.58 -15.57 -21.12
N ASN A 9 -35.30 -15.51 -20.76
CA ASN A 9 -34.38 -16.62 -20.99
C ASN A 9 -34.29 -17.46 -19.70
N PRO A 10 -34.77 -18.71 -19.68
CA PRO A 10 -34.66 -19.57 -18.51
C PRO A 10 -33.22 -20.08 -18.32
N LEU A 11 -32.84 -20.12 -17.04
CA LEU A 11 -31.62 -20.71 -16.49
C LEU A 11 -31.36 -22.12 -17.06
N ALA A 12 -30.20 -22.31 -17.70
CA ALA A 12 -29.66 -23.63 -18.00
C ALA A 12 -28.87 -24.14 -16.78
N PRO A 13 -29.04 -25.41 -16.36
CA PRO A 13 -28.43 -25.95 -15.16
C PRO A 13 -26.93 -26.24 -15.31
N HIS A 14 -26.19 -25.95 -14.25
CA HIS A 14 -24.80 -26.32 -14.05
C HIS A 14 -24.58 -27.83 -14.22
N ARG A 15 -23.78 -28.21 -15.23
CA ARG A 15 -23.30 -29.58 -15.42
C ARG A 15 -21.87 -29.66 -14.87
N SER A 16 -21.72 -30.10 -13.64
CA SER A 16 -20.44 -30.48 -13.04
C SER A 16 -20.04 -31.87 -13.55
N PRO A 17 -18.85 -32.06 -14.15
CA PRO A 17 -18.25 -33.38 -14.26
C PRO A 17 -17.31 -33.64 -13.07
N GLU A 18 -17.74 -34.58 -12.23
CA GLU A 18 -16.99 -35.71 -11.67
C GLU A 18 -15.46 -35.56 -11.42
N PRO A 19 -14.98 -35.67 -10.17
CA PRO A 19 -13.55 -35.74 -9.90
C PRO A 19 -13.01 -37.13 -10.22
N ALA A 20 -12.28 -37.24 -11.32
CA ALA A 20 -11.47 -38.41 -11.64
C ALA A 20 -10.39 -38.62 -10.55
N VAL A 21 -10.47 -39.76 -9.88
CA VAL A 21 -9.51 -40.24 -8.88
C VAL A 21 -8.17 -40.51 -9.56
N ALA A 22 -7.14 -39.74 -9.22
CA ALA A 22 -5.76 -40.00 -9.60
C ALA A 22 -5.11 -41.02 -8.64
N PRO A 23 -4.22 -41.92 -9.11
CA PRO A 23 -3.59 -42.93 -8.28
C PRO A 23 -2.58 -42.32 -7.29
N VAL A 24 -2.68 -42.76 -6.04
CA VAL A 24 -1.75 -42.44 -4.96
C VAL A 24 -0.41 -43.13 -5.24
N THR A 25 0.58 -42.38 -5.71
CA THR A 25 1.99 -42.79 -5.71
C THR A 25 2.66 -42.28 -4.43
N THR A 26 3.03 -43.20 -3.56
CA THR A 26 3.81 -42.92 -2.34
C THR A 26 5.26 -42.57 -2.69
N PRO A 27 5.81 -41.42 -2.27
CA PRO A 27 7.24 -41.18 -2.34
C PRO A 27 7.94 -41.79 -1.10
N VAL A 28 8.69 -42.88 -1.34
CA VAL A 28 9.77 -43.33 -0.45
C VAL A 28 10.77 -42.20 -0.32
N THR A 29 10.83 -41.55 0.85
CA THR A 29 11.81 -40.50 1.11
C THR A 29 12.91 -41.03 2.03
N ALA A 30 14.11 -41.03 1.46
CA ALA A 30 15.36 -41.45 2.02
C ALA A 30 15.66 -40.88 3.42
N LEU A 31 16.21 -41.76 4.26
CA LEU A 31 16.73 -41.51 5.60
C LEU A 31 17.75 -40.35 5.58
N ARG A 32 17.38 -39.16 6.07
CA ARG A 32 18.27 -38.00 6.13
C ARG A 32 18.95 -37.83 7.49
N ARG A 33 20.28 -37.97 7.43
CA ARG A 33 21.36 -37.27 8.15
C ARG A 33 21.31 -37.17 9.68
N ARG A 34 22.32 -37.81 10.29
CA ARG A 34 22.78 -37.61 11.67
C ARG A 34 23.09 -36.12 11.96
N PRO A 35 22.78 -35.60 13.15
CA PRO A 35 23.20 -34.27 13.55
C PRO A 35 24.69 -34.26 13.86
N ARG A 36 25.37 -33.22 13.36
CA ARG A 36 26.75 -32.87 13.67
C ARG A 36 26.76 -32.27 15.07
N ILE A 37 27.52 -32.84 15.98
CA ILE A 37 27.71 -32.28 17.33
C ILE A 37 28.65 -31.08 17.17
N ASP A 38 28.11 -29.88 17.31
CA ASP A 38 28.90 -28.65 17.39
C ASP A 38 29.55 -28.58 18.78
N GLY A 39 30.88 -28.41 18.80
CA GLY A 39 31.71 -28.43 19.99
C GLY A 39 31.39 -27.26 20.91
N ALA A 40 30.75 -27.55 22.04
CA ALA A 40 30.73 -26.68 23.19
C ALA A 40 32.09 -26.79 23.90
N THR A 41 32.96 -25.80 23.73
CA THR A 41 34.16 -25.62 24.55
C THR A 41 33.74 -25.16 25.93
N ASP A 42 33.38 -26.11 26.81
CA ASP A 42 33.32 -25.83 28.24
C ASP A 42 34.75 -25.68 28.76
N SER A 43 35.17 -24.43 28.98
CA SER A 43 36.40 -24.11 29.70
C SER A 43 36.24 -24.57 31.15
N LEU A 44 36.85 -25.70 31.49
CA LEU A 44 36.90 -26.24 32.84
C LEU A 44 37.46 -25.18 33.82
N PRO A 45 36.83 -24.95 34.99
CA PRO A 45 37.32 -23.98 35.95
C PRO A 45 38.55 -24.53 36.65
N VAL A 46 39.74 -24.05 36.26
CA VAL A 46 40.97 -24.29 37.00
C VAL A 46 40.88 -23.49 38.30
N ARG A 47 40.68 -24.19 39.42
CA ARG A 47 40.72 -23.62 40.77
C ARG A 47 42.18 -23.30 41.12
N ALA A 48 42.62 -22.10 40.79
CA ALA A 48 43.86 -21.55 41.33
C ALA A 48 43.61 -21.13 42.78
N CYS A 49 44.03 -21.96 43.73
CA CYS A 49 44.30 -21.49 45.09
C CYS A 49 45.62 -20.70 45.05
N SER A 50 45.60 -19.43 45.49
CA SER A 50 46.60 -18.79 46.38
C SER A 50 46.78 -17.30 46.09
N GLY A 51 46.71 -16.47 47.15
CA GLY A 51 47.43 -15.19 47.24
C GLY A 51 46.58 -13.97 47.60
N GLU A 52 46.38 -13.73 48.91
CA GLU A 52 46.15 -12.38 49.42
C GLU A 52 47.44 -11.56 49.23
N ALA A 53 47.41 -10.58 48.33
CA ALA A 53 48.34 -9.46 48.36
C ALA A 53 47.78 -8.28 47.53
N LEU A 54 47.16 -7.35 48.25
CA LEU A 54 47.26 -5.90 48.09
C LEU A 54 47.30 -5.31 46.66
N GLY A 55 46.23 -4.56 46.35
CA GLY A 55 46.39 -3.25 45.74
C GLY A 55 46.46 -3.20 44.21
N ARG A 56 45.30 -3.24 43.56
CA ARG A 56 45.03 -2.33 42.43
C ARG A 56 43.53 -2.14 42.27
N HIS A 57 43.05 -0.93 42.51
CA HIS A 57 41.73 -0.52 42.06
C HIS A 57 41.74 -0.53 40.53
N ALA A 58 41.34 -1.64 39.94
CA ALA A 58 40.88 -1.66 38.57
C ALA A 58 39.51 -0.97 38.58
N THR A 59 39.48 0.30 38.17
CA THR A 59 38.23 0.99 37.88
C THR A 59 37.48 0.15 36.86
N PRO A 60 36.29 -0.40 37.15
CA PRO A 60 35.50 -1.01 36.10
C PRO A 60 35.02 0.16 35.25
N THR A 61 35.64 0.35 34.09
CA THR A 61 35.08 1.21 33.05
C THR A 61 33.70 0.65 32.78
N ARG A 62 32.67 1.35 33.26
CA ARG A 62 31.27 1.02 33.04
C ARG A 62 31.04 1.10 31.53
N GLN A 63 31.27 0.00 30.83
CA GLN A 63 30.85 -0.18 29.46
C GLN A 63 29.34 0.01 29.47
N ARG A 64 28.91 1.19 29.01
CA ARG A 64 27.52 1.45 28.69
C ARG A 64 27.12 0.33 27.72
N PRO A 65 26.07 -0.46 28.00
CA PRO A 65 25.56 -1.37 27.01
C PRO A 65 25.13 -0.51 25.83
N GLU A 66 25.95 -0.49 24.77
CA GLU A 66 25.50 -0.13 23.44
C GLU A 66 24.28 -1.03 23.21
N VAL A 67 23.09 -0.44 23.13
CA VAL A 67 21.87 -1.19 22.85
C VAL A 67 22.02 -1.69 21.42
N GLU A 68 22.65 -2.85 21.27
CA GLU A 68 22.75 -3.52 19.99
C GLU A 68 21.30 -3.78 19.54
N PRO A 69 20.88 -3.27 18.37
CA PRO A 69 19.52 -3.47 17.93
C PRO A 69 19.30 -4.97 17.83
N SER A 70 18.39 -5.48 18.65
CA SER A 70 18.06 -6.90 18.67
C SER A 70 17.70 -7.33 17.25
N ALA A 71 18.61 -8.05 16.60
CA ALA A 71 18.45 -8.44 15.21
C ALA A 71 17.25 -9.39 15.13
N LEU A 72 16.09 -8.84 14.74
CA LEU A 72 14.85 -9.58 14.57
C LEU A 72 15.07 -10.69 13.55
N ARG A 73 15.34 -11.89 14.04
CA ARG A 73 15.48 -13.09 13.21
C ARG A 73 14.11 -13.57 12.82
N LEU A 74 13.60 -13.00 11.73
CA LEU A 74 12.45 -13.52 11.03
C LEU A 74 12.69 -14.99 10.69
N THR A 75 11.83 -15.86 11.22
CA THR A 75 11.81 -17.26 10.82
C THR A 75 11.59 -17.33 9.30
N ARG A 76 12.04 -18.41 8.65
CA ARG A 76 11.90 -18.59 7.19
C ARG A 76 10.47 -18.31 6.69
N ARG A 77 9.47 -18.61 7.52
CA ARG A 77 8.04 -18.31 7.26
C ARG A 77 7.72 -16.82 7.35
N GLY A 78 8.24 -16.11 8.35
CA GLY A 78 8.07 -14.66 8.49
C GLY A 78 8.67 -13.88 7.33
N ARG A 79 9.85 -14.28 6.83
CA ARG A 79 10.45 -13.65 5.65
C ARG A 79 9.61 -13.86 4.39
N MET A 80 9.05 -15.07 4.19
CA MET A 80 8.18 -15.37 3.05
C MET A 80 6.88 -14.55 3.10
N LEU A 81 6.28 -14.40 4.28
CA LEU A 81 5.09 -13.57 4.47
C LEU A 81 5.37 -12.10 4.16
N LEU A 82 6.47 -11.54 4.68
CA LEU A 82 6.87 -10.16 4.39
C LEU A 82 7.10 -9.92 2.90
N THR A 83 7.79 -10.85 2.22
CA THR A 83 7.98 -10.73 0.77
C THR A 83 6.66 -10.81 0.01
N ALA A 84 5.74 -11.70 0.41
CA ALA A 84 4.44 -11.83 -0.23
C ALA A 84 3.59 -10.55 -0.07
N VAL A 85 3.53 -10.00 1.15
CA VAL A 85 2.83 -8.75 1.44
C VAL A 85 3.44 -7.59 0.68
N SER A 86 4.78 -7.50 0.68
CA SER A 86 5.50 -6.47 -0.08
C SER A 86 5.17 -6.54 -1.57
N VAL A 87 5.29 -7.73 -2.17
CA VAL A 87 4.93 -7.95 -3.59
C VAL A 87 3.48 -7.60 -3.86
N LEU A 88 2.56 -7.91 -2.95
CA LEU A 88 1.15 -7.58 -3.13
C LEU A 88 0.92 -6.06 -3.12
N ILE A 89 1.53 -5.33 -2.17
CA ILE A 89 1.41 -3.88 -2.07
C ILE A 89 2.03 -3.21 -3.30
N PHE A 90 3.31 -3.49 -3.60
CA PHE A 90 4.00 -2.88 -4.73
C PHE A 90 3.40 -3.32 -6.07
N GLY A 91 3.04 -4.60 -6.20
CA GLY A 91 2.37 -5.14 -7.38
C GLY A 91 1.02 -4.47 -7.64
N SER A 92 0.20 -4.28 -6.61
CA SER A 92 -1.09 -3.58 -6.76
C SER A 92 -0.90 -2.13 -7.20
N ALA A 93 0.08 -1.41 -6.64
CA ALA A 93 0.39 -0.04 -7.04
C ALA A 93 0.83 0.03 -8.52
N ILE A 94 1.68 -0.89 -8.96
CA ILE A 94 2.11 -0.98 -10.36
C ILE A 94 0.91 -1.26 -11.28
N VAL A 95 0.03 -2.19 -10.90
CA VAL A 95 -1.18 -2.51 -11.69
C VAL A 95 -2.08 -1.30 -11.81
N VAL A 96 -2.38 -0.61 -10.71
CA VAL A 96 -3.23 0.60 -10.72
C VAL A 96 -2.60 1.69 -11.59
N LEU A 97 -1.29 1.93 -11.44
CA LEU A 97 -0.59 2.93 -12.24
C LEU A 97 -0.57 2.55 -13.73
N GLY A 98 -0.33 1.29 -14.04
CA GLY A 98 -0.40 0.76 -15.40
C GLY A 98 -1.80 0.96 -16.01
N LEU A 99 -2.85 0.69 -15.24
CA LEU A 99 -4.24 0.82 -15.69
C LEU A 99 -4.63 2.28 -15.98
N ARG A 100 -4.05 3.24 -15.23
CA ARG A 100 -4.16 4.68 -15.51
C ARG A 100 -3.45 5.05 -16.81
N VAL A 101 -2.25 4.52 -17.04
CA VAL A 101 -1.45 4.80 -18.25
C VAL A 101 -2.11 4.21 -19.50
N THR A 102 -2.70 3.02 -19.42
CA THR A 102 -3.39 2.39 -20.55
C THR A 102 -4.79 2.95 -20.81
N GLY A 103 -5.23 3.96 -20.05
CA GLY A 103 -6.54 4.59 -20.20
C GLY A 103 -7.73 3.70 -19.84
N VAL A 104 -7.50 2.55 -19.21
CA VAL A 104 -8.59 1.65 -18.75
C VAL A 104 -9.27 2.24 -17.51
N ILE A 105 -8.54 3.01 -16.71
CA ILE A 105 -9.15 3.99 -15.83
C ILE A 105 -8.94 5.35 -16.46
N GLU A 106 -10.02 6.00 -16.91
CA GLU A 106 -9.94 7.33 -17.51
C GLU A 106 -9.20 8.30 -16.56
N PRO A 107 -8.15 8.97 -17.04
CA PRO A 107 -7.61 10.13 -16.34
C PRO A 107 -8.74 11.18 -16.25
N GLY A 108 -8.83 11.88 -15.13
CA GLY A 108 -9.85 12.92 -14.95
C GLY A 108 -9.80 14.02 -16.04
N PRO A 109 -10.74 14.98 -16.02
CA PRO A 109 -10.92 15.99 -17.05
C PRO A 109 -9.62 16.56 -17.61
N HIS A 110 -9.53 16.65 -18.94
CA HIS A 110 -8.40 17.29 -19.60
C HIS A 110 -8.60 18.81 -19.62
N PHE A 111 -7.84 19.50 -18.76
CA PHE A 111 -7.89 20.96 -18.69
C PHE A 111 -6.99 21.59 -19.75
N THR A 112 -7.58 22.45 -20.60
CA THR A 112 -6.88 23.09 -21.72
C THR A 112 -6.25 24.42 -21.33
N HIS A 113 -6.96 25.22 -20.53
CA HIS A 113 -6.48 26.55 -20.11
C HIS A 113 -7.08 26.96 -18.76
N THR A 114 -6.67 28.13 -18.26
CA THR A 114 -7.12 28.68 -16.97
C THR A 114 -7.56 30.12 -17.16
N VAL A 115 -8.66 30.51 -16.52
CA VAL A 115 -9.22 31.86 -16.58
C VAL A 115 -9.38 32.47 -15.17
N PRO A 116 -9.02 33.74 -14.96
CA PRO A 116 -9.31 34.44 -13.72
C PRO A 116 -10.80 34.84 -13.68
N VAL A 117 -11.49 34.50 -12.60
CA VAL A 117 -12.89 34.89 -12.38
C VAL A 117 -13.06 35.42 -10.97
N GLN A 118 -13.77 36.54 -10.87
CA GLN A 118 -14.12 37.11 -9.58
C GLN A 118 -15.38 36.46 -9.03
N VAL A 119 -15.33 36.04 -7.76
CA VAL A 119 -16.46 35.41 -7.07
C VAL A 119 -17.51 36.45 -6.71
N ALA A 120 -18.73 36.28 -7.21
CA ALA A 120 -19.86 37.15 -6.85
C ALA A 120 -20.47 36.76 -5.48
N PRO A 121 -21.15 37.69 -4.79
CA PRO A 121 -21.88 37.37 -3.57
C PRO A 121 -22.92 36.25 -3.79
N GLY A 122 -22.91 35.23 -2.94
CA GLY A 122 -23.80 34.07 -3.05
C GLY A 122 -23.38 33.02 -4.08
N GLN A 123 -22.28 33.26 -4.80
CA GLN A 123 -21.71 32.29 -5.73
C GLN A 123 -20.88 31.25 -4.97
N THR A 124 -20.94 30.00 -5.42
CA THR A 124 -20.19 28.87 -4.86
C THR A 124 -19.26 28.25 -5.90
N LEU A 125 -18.17 27.58 -5.48
CA LEU A 125 -17.32 26.83 -6.41
C LEU A 125 -18.12 25.81 -7.22
N TRP A 126 -19.12 25.20 -6.61
CA TRP A 126 -20.03 24.26 -7.29
C TRP A 126 -20.82 24.93 -8.41
N SER A 127 -21.38 26.12 -8.17
CA SER A 127 -22.10 26.87 -9.21
C SER A 127 -21.16 27.35 -10.32
N ILE A 128 -19.93 27.74 -9.97
CA ILE A 128 -18.89 28.14 -10.91
C ILE A 128 -18.51 26.96 -11.81
N ALA A 129 -18.20 25.81 -11.20
CA ALA A 129 -17.81 24.60 -11.90
C ALA A 129 -18.86 24.15 -12.94
N GLN A 130 -20.15 24.11 -12.54
CA GLN A 130 -21.24 23.77 -13.46
C GLN A 130 -21.40 24.76 -14.61
N ASN A 131 -21.20 26.05 -14.35
CA ASN A 131 -21.35 27.08 -15.38
C ASN A 131 -20.18 27.06 -16.38
N THR A 132 -18.98 26.78 -15.88
CA THR A 132 -17.75 26.86 -16.68
C THR A 132 -17.44 25.55 -17.40
N ASN A 133 -17.71 24.40 -16.77
CA ASN A 133 -17.42 23.06 -17.31
C ASN A 133 -18.67 22.17 -17.21
N PRO A 134 -19.73 22.43 -18.00
CA PRO A 134 -21.02 21.74 -17.86
C PRO A 134 -20.99 20.27 -18.30
N ALA A 135 -19.99 19.85 -19.08
CA ALA A 135 -19.85 18.48 -19.56
C ALA A 135 -19.12 17.55 -18.55
N GLU A 136 -18.50 18.14 -17.54
CA GLU A 136 -17.66 17.44 -16.56
C GLU A 136 -18.36 17.31 -15.22
N ASP A 137 -17.90 16.35 -14.40
CA ASP A 137 -18.39 16.20 -13.04
C ASP A 137 -17.99 17.42 -12.17
N PRO A 138 -18.96 18.18 -11.63
CA PRO A 138 -18.66 19.38 -10.84
C PRO A 138 -17.80 19.10 -9.62
N ALA A 139 -17.91 17.92 -8.99
CA ALA A 139 -17.12 17.60 -7.81
C ALA A 139 -15.62 17.55 -8.14
N THR A 140 -15.26 16.87 -9.24
CA THR A 140 -13.88 16.80 -9.73
C THR A 140 -13.32 18.18 -10.10
N ILE A 141 -14.15 19.03 -10.72
CA ILE A 141 -13.76 20.40 -11.09
C ILE A 141 -13.56 21.28 -9.84
N VAL A 142 -14.43 21.15 -8.84
CA VAL A 142 -14.33 21.90 -7.58
C VAL A 142 -13.05 21.55 -6.83
N GLU A 143 -12.69 20.27 -6.75
CA GLU A 143 -11.41 19.83 -6.18
C GLU A 143 -10.24 20.45 -6.95
N LYS A 144 -10.30 20.43 -8.28
CA LYS A 144 -9.26 21.03 -9.11
C LYS A 144 -9.12 22.54 -8.90
N ILE A 145 -10.24 23.26 -8.77
CA ILE A 145 -10.24 24.71 -8.48
C ILE A 145 -9.61 24.95 -7.11
N ALA A 146 -9.99 24.18 -6.09
CA ALA A 146 -9.45 24.31 -4.75
C ALA A 146 -7.93 24.08 -4.73
N ASP A 147 -7.45 23.03 -5.42
CA ASP A 147 -6.02 22.73 -5.55
C ASP A 147 -5.26 23.86 -6.27
N LEU A 148 -5.81 24.35 -7.39
CA LEU A 148 -5.18 25.39 -8.20
C LEU A 148 -5.04 26.72 -7.45
N ASN A 149 -6.01 27.03 -6.60
CA ASN A 149 -6.03 28.27 -5.79
C ASN A 149 -5.49 28.08 -4.36
N LYS A 150 -5.03 26.87 -4.01
CA LYS A 150 -4.49 26.53 -2.69
C LYS A 150 -5.50 26.79 -1.55
N LEU A 151 -6.77 26.50 -1.80
CA LEU A 151 -7.82 26.59 -0.79
C LEU A 151 -7.70 25.41 0.19
N SER A 152 -7.93 25.66 1.48
CA SER A 152 -7.89 24.60 2.51
C SER A 152 -9.11 23.68 2.44
N SER A 153 -10.26 24.25 2.09
CA SER A 153 -11.50 23.56 1.80
C SER A 153 -12.16 24.19 0.58
N PRO A 154 -12.88 23.42 -0.25
CA PRO A 154 -13.66 23.97 -1.36
C PRO A 154 -14.76 24.96 -0.95
N ALA A 155 -15.14 24.96 0.34
CA ALA A 155 -16.12 25.92 0.88
C ALA A 155 -15.48 27.24 1.34
N ASP A 156 -14.14 27.30 1.45
CA ASP A 156 -13.41 28.46 1.97
C ASP A 156 -13.19 29.49 0.86
N ILE A 157 -14.28 30.12 0.39
CA ILE A 157 -14.22 31.18 -0.62
C ILE A 157 -14.81 32.48 -0.08
N THR A 158 -14.24 33.61 -0.50
CA THR A 158 -14.75 34.94 -0.12
C THR A 158 -15.31 35.69 -1.33
N PRO A 159 -16.50 36.30 -1.25
CA PRO A 159 -16.99 37.19 -2.31
C PRO A 159 -16.00 38.32 -2.61
N GLY A 160 -15.80 38.61 -3.90
CA GLY A 160 -14.83 39.59 -4.40
C GLY A 160 -13.43 39.03 -4.64
N GLU A 161 -13.16 37.80 -4.22
CA GLU A 161 -11.91 37.08 -4.48
C GLU A 161 -11.78 36.71 -5.97
N THR A 162 -10.57 36.81 -6.52
CA THR A 162 -10.27 36.39 -7.89
C THR A 162 -9.64 35.01 -7.87
N LEU A 163 -10.38 34.03 -8.40
CA LEU A 163 -9.95 32.64 -8.47
C LEU A 163 -9.53 32.27 -9.89
N GLN A 164 -8.52 31.43 -9.99
CA GLN A 164 -8.10 30.76 -11.22
C GLN A 164 -9.00 29.55 -11.45
N ILE A 165 -9.72 29.51 -12.57
CA ILE A 165 -10.62 28.41 -12.91
C ILE A 165 -10.06 27.66 -14.10
N PRO A 166 -9.90 26.33 -14.01
CA PRO A 166 -9.49 25.52 -15.14
C PRO A 166 -10.69 25.25 -16.07
N ILE A 167 -10.44 25.32 -17.38
CA ILE A 167 -11.42 25.03 -18.43
C ILE A 167 -11.08 23.67 -19.04
N ALA A 168 -11.99 22.72 -18.93
CA ALA A 168 -11.96 21.45 -19.64
C ALA A 168 -12.21 21.70 -21.14
N GLY A 169 -11.42 21.05 -21.99
CA GLY A 169 -11.51 21.19 -23.46
C GLY A 169 -12.28 20.07 -24.11
#